data_AF-A0A6M3LF22-F1
#
_entry.id   AF-A0A6M3LF22-F1
#
_cell.length_a   1.000
_cell.length_b   1.000
_cell.length_c   1.000
_cell.angle_alpha   90.00
_cell.angle_beta   90.00
_cell.angle_gamma   90.00
#
_symmetry.space_group_name_H-M   'P 1'
#
loop_
_entity.id
_entity.type
_entity.pdbx_description
1 polymer ?
#
loop_
_entity_poly.entity_id
_entity_poly.type
_entity_poly.pdbx_seq_one_letter_code
_entity_poly.pdbx_strand_id
1 'polypeptide(L)'
;MRDPVIGIGGGPTRETTLPDNAKARKEYPIATGVLDYFPDAIVAIAHVSYVANEQHNPGESLHWARSKSTDEDDTLARHFLARGTRDIDGQRHTAKLAWRALALLQKEIEEDQRAHSSI
;
A
#
# COMPACT_ATOMS: atom_id res chain seq x y z
N MET A 1 4.78 -24.07 -9.32
CA MET A 1 4.72 -22.82 -8.54
C MET A 1 3.24 -22.57 -8.28
N ARG A 2 2.79 -22.52 -7.03
CA ARG A 2 1.39 -22.10 -6.75
C ARG A 2 1.35 -20.59 -6.91
N ASP A 3 0.38 -20.09 -7.67
CA ASP A 3 0.15 -18.64 -7.76
C ASP A 3 -0.03 -18.07 -6.35
N PRO A 4 0.53 -16.87 -6.06
CA PRO A 4 0.32 -16.25 -4.76
C PRO A 4 -1.17 -16.09 -4.55
N VAL A 5 -1.70 -16.63 -3.46
CA VAL A 5 -3.10 -16.38 -3.10
C VAL A 5 -3.18 -14.86 -2.88
N ILE A 6 -4.08 -14.17 -3.58
CA ILE A 6 -4.26 -12.71 -3.48
C ILE A 6 -5.48 -12.44 -2.59
N GLY A 7 -5.31 -11.58 -1.60
CA GLY A 7 -6.32 -11.24 -0.60
C GLY A 7 -7.40 -10.35 -1.19
N ILE A 8 -8.42 -10.03 -0.38
CA ILE A 8 -9.50 -9.13 -0.80
C ILE A 8 -8.89 -7.82 -1.31
N GLY A 9 -9.31 -7.38 -2.51
CA GLY A 9 -8.84 -6.13 -3.12
C GLY A 9 -7.38 -6.13 -3.56
N GLY A 10 -6.74 -7.29 -3.72
CA GLY A 10 -5.32 -7.32 -4.06
C GLY A 10 -4.40 -7.27 -2.85
N GLY A 11 -4.87 -7.29 -1.60
CA GLY A 11 -3.98 -7.31 -0.43
C GLY A 11 -3.21 -8.63 -0.28
N PRO A 12 -2.17 -8.72 0.57
CA PRO A 12 -1.57 -10.00 0.97
C PRO A 12 -2.63 -10.89 1.63
N THR A 13 -2.59 -12.22 1.40
CA THR A 13 -3.76 -13.06 1.69
C THR A 13 -4.09 -13.40 3.12
N ARG A 14 -3.12 -13.51 4.04
CA ARG A 14 -3.44 -13.87 5.44
C ARG A 14 -2.28 -13.98 6.41
N GLU A 15 -1.03 -13.88 5.99
CA GLU A 15 0.08 -13.76 6.94
C GLU A 15 0.32 -12.28 7.24
N THR A 16 -0.30 -11.83 8.32
CA THR A 16 0.09 -10.56 8.94
C THR A 16 1.49 -10.74 9.53
N THR A 17 2.34 -9.72 9.48
CA THR A 17 3.62 -9.71 10.20
C THR A 17 3.46 -9.64 11.73
N LEU A 18 2.24 -9.60 12.26
CA LEU A 18 2.03 -9.59 13.70
C LEU A 18 2.41 -10.94 14.32
N PRO A 19 3.19 -10.94 15.41
CA PRO A 19 3.55 -12.17 16.11
C PRO A 19 2.34 -12.78 16.84
N ASP A 20 2.36 -14.11 17.00
CA ASP A 20 1.28 -14.83 17.69
C ASP A 20 1.25 -14.57 19.21
N ASN A 21 2.37 -14.16 19.79
CA ASN A 21 2.46 -13.96 21.23
C ASN A 21 1.95 -12.57 21.65
N ALA A 22 1.17 -12.54 22.72
CA ALA A 22 0.46 -11.34 23.16
C ALA A 22 1.39 -10.19 23.60
N LYS A 23 2.61 -10.51 24.09
CA LYS A 23 3.57 -9.50 24.51
C LYS A 23 4.15 -8.77 23.31
N ALA A 24 4.63 -9.49 22.30
CA ALA A 24 5.25 -8.94 21.12
C ALA A 24 4.25 -8.18 20.24
N ARG A 25 2.95 -8.56 20.21
CA ARG A 25 1.93 -7.76 19.51
C ARG A 25 1.83 -6.32 20.00
N LYS A 26 2.15 -6.06 21.27
CA LYS A 26 2.12 -4.69 21.83
C LYS A 26 3.22 -3.79 21.27
N GLU A 27 4.23 -4.36 20.62
CA GLU A 27 5.30 -3.62 19.94
C GLU A 27 4.82 -3.05 18.59
N TYR A 28 3.64 -3.45 18.11
CA TYR A 28 3.03 -3.00 16.86
C TYR A 28 1.70 -2.26 17.10
N PRO A 29 1.70 -1.07 17.74
CA PRO A 29 0.48 -0.35 18.06
C PRO A 29 -0.11 0.36 16.84
N ILE A 30 -0.84 -0.36 15.98
CA ILE A 30 -1.37 0.17 14.71
C ILE A 30 -2.24 1.41 14.89
N ALA A 31 -3.18 1.38 15.84
CA ALA A 31 -4.09 2.50 16.08
C ALA A 31 -3.33 3.72 16.63
N THR A 32 -2.74 3.60 17.81
CA THR A 32 -2.10 4.72 18.51
C THR A 32 -0.76 5.15 17.91
N GLY A 33 -0.15 4.34 17.05
CA GLY A 33 1.15 4.62 16.41
C GLY A 33 1.05 5.09 14.96
N VAL A 34 -0.10 4.92 14.29
CA VAL A 34 -0.29 5.33 12.89
C VAL A 34 -1.64 6.02 12.69
N LEU A 35 -2.74 5.36 13.02
CA LEU A 35 -4.08 5.89 12.71
C LEU A 35 -4.42 7.16 13.50
N ASP A 36 -4.07 7.20 14.79
CA ASP A 36 -4.31 8.36 15.65
C ASP A 36 -3.37 9.54 15.32
N TYR A 37 -2.16 9.26 14.81
CA TYR A 37 -1.18 10.28 14.44
C TYR A 37 -1.45 10.90 13.07
N PHE A 38 -1.89 10.10 12.10
CA PHE A 38 -1.97 10.50 10.70
C PHE A 38 -3.34 10.22 10.05
N PRO A 39 -4.48 10.48 10.70
CA PRO A 39 -5.80 10.05 10.21
C PRO A 39 -6.10 10.62 8.81
N ASP A 40 -5.90 11.93 8.62
CA ASP A 40 -6.17 12.59 7.33
C ASP A 40 -5.23 12.14 6.20
N ALA A 41 -3.99 11.81 6.54
CA ALA A 41 -3.03 11.31 5.57
C ALA A 41 -3.44 9.92 5.08
N ILE A 42 -3.88 9.04 5.98
CA ILE A 42 -4.39 7.70 5.64
C ILE A 42 -5.65 7.81 4.78
N VAL A 43 -6.57 8.72 5.09
CA VAL A 43 -7.74 8.99 4.22
C VAL A 43 -7.32 9.43 2.82
N ALA A 44 -6.35 10.35 2.71
CA ALA A 44 -5.85 10.81 1.42
C ALA A 44 -5.16 9.68 0.61
N ILE A 45 -4.40 8.81 1.27
CA ILE A 45 -3.77 7.63 0.65
C ILE A 45 -4.83 6.63 0.16
N ALA A 46 -5.86 6.38 0.96
CA ALA A 46 -6.96 5.50 0.57
C ALA A 46 -7.70 6.05 -0.67
N HIS A 47 -7.93 7.37 -0.72
CA HIS A 47 -8.59 8.00 -1.85
C HIS A 47 -7.77 7.93 -3.16
N VAL A 48 -6.43 7.93 -3.08
CA VAL A 48 -5.58 7.64 -4.26
C VAL A 48 -5.92 6.28 -4.86
N SER A 49 -6.19 5.26 -4.03
CA SER A 49 -6.55 3.93 -4.51
C SER A 49 -7.90 3.93 -5.21
N TYR A 50 -8.88 4.64 -4.65
CA TYR A 50 -10.21 4.81 -5.26
C TYR A 50 -10.11 5.48 -6.64
N VAL A 51 -9.45 6.63 -6.74
CA VAL A 51 -9.31 7.38 -7.99
C VAL A 51 -8.58 6.56 -9.06
N ALA A 52 -7.49 5.87 -8.67
CA ALA A 52 -6.77 5.00 -9.60
C ALA A 52 -7.64 3.83 -10.09
N ASN A 53 -8.49 3.26 -9.22
CA ASN A 53 -9.42 2.20 -9.61
C ASN A 53 -10.50 2.71 -10.57
N GLU A 54 -11.10 3.86 -10.29
CA GLU A 54 -12.09 4.46 -11.20
C GLU A 54 -11.47 4.78 -12.57
N GLN A 55 -10.21 5.20 -12.61
CA GLN A 55 -9.50 5.50 -13.85
C GLN A 55 -9.15 4.22 -14.66
N HIS A 56 -8.71 3.16 -13.98
CA HIS A 56 -8.11 2.00 -14.66
C HIS A 56 -9.00 0.75 -14.70
N ASN A 57 -10.01 0.67 -13.83
CA ASN A 57 -10.94 -0.46 -13.64
C ASN A 57 -12.38 0.06 -13.38
N PRO A 58 -12.94 0.92 -14.26
CA PRO A 58 -14.23 1.57 -14.02
C PRO A 58 -15.36 0.56 -13.83
N GLY A 59 -16.13 0.71 -12.74
CA GLY A 59 -17.25 -0.16 -12.41
C GLY A 59 -16.86 -1.49 -11.73
N GLU A 60 -15.57 -1.76 -11.56
CA GLU A 60 -15.09 -2.91 -10.78
C GLU A 60 -14.95 -2.55 -9.30
N SER A 61 -15.00 -3.58 -8.45
CA SER A 61 -14.67 -3.42 -7.03
C SER A 61 -13.21 -2.98 -6.86
N LEU A 62 -12.93 -2.16 -5.84
CA LEU A 62 -11.61 -1.65 -5.54
C LEU A 62 -10.59 -2.79 -5.42
N HIS A 63 -9.54 -2.75 -6.25
CA HIS A 63 -8.43 -3.68 -6.13
C HIS A 63 -7.10 -3.09 -6.62
N TRP A 64 -6.00 -3.57 -6.03
CA TRP A 64 -4.65 -3.22 -6.47
C TRP A 64 -4.20 -4.09 -7.65
N ALA A 65 -4.37 -3.55 -8.87
CA ALA A 65 -3.85 -4.14 -10.10
C ALA A 65 -2.31 -4.00 -10.20
N ARG A 66 -1.56 -4.84 -9.46
CA ARG A 66 -0.09 -4.79 -9.37
C ARG A 66 0.63 -4.74 -10.72
N SER A 67 0.11 -5.43 -11.74
CA SER A 67 0.68 -5.47 -13.08
C SER A 67 0.64 -4.14 -13.83
N LYS A 68 -0.19 -3.18 -13.39
CA LYS A 68 -0.28 -1.83 -13.95
C LYS A 68 0.69 -0.84 -13.28
N SER A 69 1.46 -1.30 -12.28
CA SER A 69 2.25 -0.47 -11.37
C SER A 69 3.69 -0.98 -11.29
N THR A 70 4.42 -0.85 -12.40
CA THR A 70 5.75 -1.44 -12.59
C THR A 70 6.90 -0.44 -12.45
N ASP A 71 6.62 0.85 -12.41
CA ASP A 71 7.62 1.94 -12.36
C ASP A 71 7.53 2.70 -11.02
N GLU A 72 7.66 1.98 -9.91
CA GLU A 72 7.40 2.53 -8.58
C GLU A 72 8.44 3.59 -8.19
N ASP A 73 9.73 3.32 -8.38
CA ASP A 73 10.84 4.19 -7.94
C ASP A 73 10.81 5.56 -8.62
N ASP A 74 10.65 5.56 -9.95
CA ASP A 74 10.64 6.77 -10.75
C ASP A 74 9.33 7.55 -10.59
N THR A 75 8.20 6.86 -10.40
CA THR A 75 6.92 7.51 -10.06
C THR A 75 6.96 8.14 -8.67
N LEU A 76 7.56 7.45 -7.70
CA LEU A 76 7.78 7.95 -6.33
C LEU A 76 8.63 9.22 -6.39
N ALA A 77 9.77 9.19 -7.09
CA ALA A 77 10.65 10.36 -7.23
C ALA A 77 9.95 11.57 -7.87
N ARG A 78 9.16 11.37 -8.92
CA ARG A 78 8.38 12.45 -9.56
C ARG A 78 7.37 13.09 -8.60
N HIS A 79 6.66 12.30 -7.81
CA HIS A 79 5.76 12.83 -6.78
C HIS A 79 6.50 13.51 -5.63
N PHE A 80 7.72 13.08 -5.29
CA PHE A 80 8.56 13.77 -4.33
C PHE A 80 8.98 15.15 -4.84
N LEU A 81 9.40 15.25 -6.10
CA LEU A 81 9.79 16.53 -6.71
C LEU A 81 8.63 17.52 -6.75
N ALA A 82 7.39 17.04 -6.95
CA ALA A 82 6.18 17.86 -6.97
C ALA A 82 5.46 17.94 -5.59
N ARG A 83 6.11 17.54 -4.49
CA ARG A 83 5.49 17.56 -3.15
C ARG A 83 4.97 18.95 -2.76
N GLY A 84 3.87 18.98 -2.01
CA GLY A 84 3.20 20.21 -1.58
C GLY A 84 2.14 20.76 -2.56
N THR A 85 2.05 20.23 -3.78
CA THR A 85 1.01 20.58 -4.75
C THR A 85 0.06 19.40 -5.03
N ARG A 86 -0.87 19.60 -5.97
CA ARG A 86 -1.81 18.59 -6.46
C ARG A 86 -1.47 18.18 -7.88
N ASP A 87 -1.72 16.91 -8.18
CA ASP A 87 -1.60 16.34 -9.51
C ASP A 87 -2.86 16.65 -10.35
N ILE A 88 -2.84 16.28 -11.64
CA ILE A 88 -3.91 16.55 -12.60
C ILE A 88 -5.23 15.86 -12.27
N ASP A 89 -5.19 14.77 -11.51
CA ASP A 89 -6.37 14.05 -10.99
C ASP A 89 -6.87 14.61 -9.64
N GLY A 90 -6.35 15.77 -9.25
CA GLY A 90 -6.70 16.48 -8.03
C GLY A 90 -6.11 15.87 -6.76
N GLN A 91 -5.42 14.72 -6.81
CA GLN A 91 -4.82 14.13 -5.62
C GLN A 91 -3.55 14.88 -5.21
N ARG A 92 -3.20 14.85 -3.93
CA ARG A 92 -1.94 15.44 -3.45
C ARG A 92 -0.77 14.59 -3.95
N HIS A 93 0.27 15.21 -4.49
CA HIS A 93 1.48 14.47 -4.86
C HIS A 93 2.10 13.75 -3.67
N THR A 94 2.08 14.36 -2.49
CA THR A 94 2.57 13.71 -1.26
C THR A 94 1.73 12.49 -0.84
N ALA A 95 0.43 12.45 -1.15
CA ALA A 95 -0.40 11.27 -0.88
C ALA A 95 -0.06 10.13 -1.86
N LYS A 96 0.13 10.44 -3.15
CA LYS A 96 0.59 9.47 -4.14
C LYS A 96 1.99 8.95 -3.81
N LEU A 97 2.90 9.83 -3.40
CA LEU A 97 4.23 9.47 -2.90
C LEU A 97 4.15 8.44 -1.77
N ALA A 98 3.35 8.73 -0.74
CA ALA A 98 3.19 7.82 0.41
C ALA A 98 2.57 6.48 -0.01
N TRP A 99 1.59 6.49 -0.92
CA TRP A 99 1.00 5.27 -1.47
C TRP A 99 2.05 4.42 -2.20
N ARG A 100 2.92 5.04 -3.01
CA ARG A 100 4.02 4.35 -3.70
C ARG A 100 5.01 3.73 -2.71
N ALA A 101 5.36 4.45 -1.65
CA ALA A 101 6.24 3.93 -0.59
C ALA A 101 5.63 2.73 0.14
N LEU A 102 4.32 2.76 0.44
CA LEU A 102 3.61 1.60 1.02
C LEU A 102 3.58 0.41 0.06
N ALA A 103 3.33 0.65 -1.23
CA ALA A 103 3.34 -0.40 -2.23
C ALA A 103 4.72 -1.07 -2.36
N LEU A 104 5.79 -0.30 -2.31
CA LEU A 104 7.17 -0.81 -2.32
C LEU A 104 7.47 -1.65 -1.08
N LEU A 105 7.20 -1.10 0.12
CA LEU A 105 7.40 -1.82 1.38
C LEU A 105 6.57 -3.12 1.46
N GLN A 106 5.32 -3.09 0.96
CA GLN A 106 4.47 -4.27 0.94
C GLN A 106 5.04 -5.37 0.04
N LYS A 107 5.57 -5.01 -1.14
CA LYS A 107 6.21 -5.96 -2.07
C LYS A 107 7.46 -6.59 -1.44
N GLU A 108 8.27 -5.79 -0.74
CA GLU A 108 9.47 -6.24 0.00
C GLU A 108 9.09 -7.24 1.10
N ILE A 109 8.13 -6.90 1.97
CA ILE A 109 7.66 -7.80 3.03
C ILE A 109 7.08 -9.10 2.47
N GLU A 110 6.29 -9.01 1.40
CA GLU A 110 5.73 -10.21 0.75
C GLU A 110 6.84 -11.10 0.15
N GLU A 111 7.95 -10.51 -0.32
CA GLU A 111 9.11 -11.27 -0.82
C GLU A 111 9.84 -11.99 0.31
N ASP A 112 10.08 -11.31 1.43
CA ASP A 112 10.65 -11.93 2.63
C ASP A 112 9.78 -13.09 3.14
N GLN A 113 8.46 -12.90 3.20
CA GLN A 113 7.52 -13.97 3.60
C GLN A 113 7.60 -15.19 2.68
N ARG A 114 7.70 -14.99 1.36
CA ARG A 114 7.84 -16.08 0.38
C ARG A 114 9.16 -16.83 0.55
N ALA A 115 10.26 -16.11 0.81
CA ALA A 115 11.57 -16.71 1.05
C ALA A 115 11.57 -17.60 2.30
N HIS A 116 10.94 -17.15 3.39
CA HIS A 116 10.84 -17.91 4.65
C HIS A 116 9.83 -19.06 4.59
N SER A 117 8.81 -18.99 3.73
CA SER A 117 7.83 -20.07 3.53
C SER A 117 8.30 -21.20 2.63
N SER A 118 9.44 -21.03 1.94
CA SER A 118 10.01 -22.00 0.99
C SER A 118 11.15 -22.85 1.58
N ILE A 119 11.40 -22.74 2.90
CA ILE A 119 12.33 -23.55 3.69
C ILE A 119 11.52 -24.47 4.60
#